data_AF-A0A430UUZ7-F1
#
_entry.id   AF-A0A430UUZ7-F1
#
_cell.length_a   1.000
_cell.length_b   1.000
_cell.length_c   1.000
_cell.angle_alpha   90.00
_cell.angle_beta   90.00
_cell.angle_gamma   90.00
#
_symmetry.space_group_name_H-M   'P 1'
#
loop_
_entity.id
_entity.type
_entity.pdbx_description
1 polymer ?
#
loop_
_entity_poly.entity_id
_entity_poly.type
_entity_poly.pdbx_seq_one_letter_code
_entity_poly.pdbx_strand_id
1 'polypeptide(L)'
;MRGAIKFLLDLALWTLAAPLAMALRLEGLPSPYWEATWVYTLLGIPVKALLIALFGLHRQAWSRVGVRDLVRLGTAVGLGGAVLLAFAVVLRAYLPMPRSVPLIAMVLAFLLLGGVRLGVRLYWE
;
A
#
# COMPACT_ATOMS: atom_id res chain seq x y z
N MET A 1 20.58 -2.35 -6.53
CA MET A 1 19.81 -1.44 -5.64
C MET A 1 20.04 -1.80 -4.18
N ARG A 2 20.45 -0.82 -3.35
CA ARG A 2 20.60 -1.00 -1.89
C ARG A 2 19.24 -1.27 -1.24
N GLY A 3 19.21 -2.07 -0.18
CA GLY A 3 17.96 -2.46 0.52
C GLY A 3 17.16 -1.27 1.05
N ALA A 4 17.83 -0.22 1.52
CA ALA A 4 17.19 1.02 1.97
C ALA A 4 16.39 1.73 0.86
N ILE A 5 16.90 1.75 -0.38
CA ILE A 5 16.19 2.36 -1.51
C ILE A 5 14.90 1.57 -1.80
N LYS A 6 14.97 0.23 -1.80
CA LYS A 6 13.79 -0.62 -1.99
C LYS A 6 12.76 -0.42 -0.89
N PHE A 7 13.21 -0.29 0.37
CA PHE A 7 12.33 0.00 1.49
C PHE A 7 11.58 1.32 1.30
N LEU A 8 12.29 2.39 0.93
CA LEU A 8 11.68 3.70 0.68
C LEU A 8 10.72 3.67 -0.51
N LEU A 9 11.08 2.97 -1.60
CA LEU A 9 10.20 2.80 -2.76
C LEU A 9 8.94 2.00 -2.38
N ASP A 10 9.08 0.90 -1.65
CA ASP A 10 7.94 0.12 -1.17
C ASP A 10 7.02 0.97 -0.27
N LEU A 11 7.61 1.73 0.66
CA LEU A 11 6.84 2.58 1.56
C LEU A 11 6.13 3.70 0.79
N ALA A 12 6.79 4.34 -0.17
CA ALA A 12 6.21 5.38 -1.00
C ALA A 12 5.05 4.83 -1.85
N LEU A 13 5.27 3.73 -2.58
CA LEU A 13 4.25 3.10 -3.43
C LEU A 13 3.03 2.65 -2.62
N TRP A 14 3.25 2.02 -1.46
CA TRP A 14 2.15 1.61 -0.59
C TRP A 14 1.44 2.81 0.07
N THR A 15 2.17 3.89 0.35
CA THR A 15 1.56 5.12 0.87
C THR A 15 0.68 5.78 -0.19
N LEU A 16 1.13 5.84 -1.45
CA LEU A 16 0.39 6.38 -2.59
C LEU A 16 -0.89 5.59 -2.93
N ALA A 17 -0.97 4.32 -2.57
CA ALA A 17 -2.16 3.50 -2.85
C ALA A 17 -3.45 4.08 -2.21
N ALA A 18 -3.36 4.73 -1.05
CA ALA A 18 -4.52 5.31 -0.37
C ALA A 18 -5.10 6.56 -1.07
N PRO A 19 -4.31 7.62 -1.36
CA PRO A 19 -4.81 8.76 -2.11
C PRO A 19 -5.23 8.38 -3.55
N LEU A 20 -4.55 7.43 -4.20
CA LEU A 20 -4.98 6.91 -5.50
C LEU A 20 -6.33 6.18 -5.41
N ALA A 21 -6.55 5.35 -4.39
CA ALA A 21 -7.84 4.70 -4.18
C ALA A 21 -8.97 5.71 -3.98
N MET A 22 -8.70 6.79 -3.25
CA MET A 22 -9.67 7.86 -3.03
C MET A 22 -9.98 8.60 -4.34
N ALA A 23 -8.95 8.97 -5.10
CA ALA A 23 -9.08 9.62 -6.41
C ALA A 23 -9.89 8.76 -7.40
N LEU A 24 -9.61 7.46 -7.47
CA LEU A 24 -10.37 6.52 -8.31
C LEU A 24 -11.81 6.36 -7.83
N ARG A 25 -12.04 6.34 -6.52
CA ARG A 25 -13.38 6.09 -5.96
C ARG A 25 -14.31 7.28 -6.11
N LEU A 26 -13.79 8.49 -6.05
CA LEU A 26 -14.56 9.73 -6.03
C LEU A 26 -14.47 10.49 -7.36
N GLU A 27 -13.90 9.88 -8.41
CA GLU A 27 -13.64 10.51 -9.72
C GLU A 27 -12.89 11.85 -9.58
N GLY A 28 -12.01 11.94 -8.56
CA GLY A 28 -11.39 13.17 -8.07
C GLY A 28 -11.21 13.14 -6.55
N LEU A 29 -10.73 14.23 -5.95
CA LEU A 29 -10.64 14.39 -4.49
C LEU A 29 -11.57 15.54 -4.05
N PRO A 30 -12.86 15.25 -3.79
CA PRO A 30 -13.81 16.26 -3.30
C PRO A 30 -13.36 16.79 -1.94
N SER A 31 -13.49 18.10 -1.75
CA SER A 31 -13.14 18.84 -0.53
C SER A 31 -13.46 18.12 0.81
N PRO A 32 -14.66 17.54 1.04
CA PRO A 32 -14.98 16.92 2.32
C PRO A 32 -14.13 15.69 2.68
N TYR A 33 -13.47 15.05 1.71
CA TYR A 33 -12.72 13.81 1.93
C TYR A 33 -11.21 14.05 2.10
N TRP A 34 -10.73 15.29 1.93
CA TRP A 34 -9.30 15.61 1.96
C TRP A 34 -8.67 15.27 3.30
N GLU A 35 -9.29 15.72 4.40
CA GLU A 35 -8.80 15.47 5.76
C GLU A 35 -8.75 13.97 6.07
N ALA A 36 -9.84 13.25 5.77
CA ALA A 36 -9.91 11.80 5.94
C ALA A 36 -8.80 11.08 5.16
N THR A 37 -8.50 11.53 3.94
CA THR A 37 -7.45 10.95 3.09
C THR A 37 -6.08 11.10 3.73
N TRP A 38 -5.72 12.30 4.19
CA TRP A 38 -4.39 12.53 4.77
C TRP A 38 -4.23 11.86 6.13
N VAL A 39 -5.23 11.98 7.00
CA VAL A 39 -5.20 11.32 8.31
C VAL A 39 -5.04 9.81 8.14
N TYR A 40 -5.86 9.18 7.29
CA TYR A 40 -5.75 7.75 7.00
C TYR A 40 -4.40 7.37 6.38
N THR A 41 -3.91 8.16 5.43
CA THR A 41 -2.64 7.90 4.73
C THR A 41 -1.46 7.97 5.68
N LEU A 42 -1.38 9.04 6.49
CA LEU A 42 -0.30 9.30 7.43
C LEU A 42 -0.29 8.29 8.58
N LEU A 43 -1.45 8.00 9.18
CA LEU A 43 -1.56 6.97 10.22
C LEU A 43 -1.18 5.57 9.72
N GLY A 44 -1.35 5.32 8.42
CA GLY A 44 -0.96 4.04 7.82
C GLY A 44 0.54 3.89 7.56
N ILE A 45 1.33 4.96 7.52
CA ILE A 45 2.78 4.90 7.26
C ILE A 45 3.52 3.98 8.24
N PRO A 46 3.39 4.13 9.58
CA PRO A 46 4.12 3.28 10.52
C PRO A 46 3.75 1.80 10.39
N VAL A 47 2.47 1.49 10.14
CA VAL A 47 1.99 0.12 9.92
C VAL A 47 2.65 -0.48 8.67
N LYS A 48 2.64 0.25 7.55
CA LYS A 48 3.24 -0.19 6.28
C LYS A 48 4.75 -0.38 6.43
N ALA A 49 5.44 0.58 7.05
CA ALA A 49 6.88 0.51 7.31
C ALA A 49 7.25 -0.72 8.15
N LEU A 50 6.49 -0.98 9.23
CA LEU A 50 6.66 -2.15 10.07
C LEU A 50 6.46 -3.44 9.27
N LEU A 51 5.39 -3.54 8.46
CA LEU A 51 5.13 -4.74 7.66
C LEU A 51 6.18 -4.97 6.57
N ILE A 52 6.66 -3.93 5.91
CA ILE A 52 7.78 -4.03 4.94
C ILE A 52 9.05 -4.58 5.63
N ALA A 53 9.31 -4.17 6.88
CA ALA A 53 10.43 -4.64 7.67
C ALA A 53 10.23 -6.11 8.11
N LEU A 54 9.09 -6.43 8.71
CA LEU A 54 8.75 -7.76 9.25
C LEU A 54 8.72 -8.83 8.16
N PHE A 55 8.09 -8.55 7.00
CA PHE A 55 8.04 -9.48 5.87
C PHE A 55 9.30 -9.46 5.00
N GLY A 56 10.25 -8.57 5.30
CA GLY A 56 11.51 -8.47 4.58
C GLY A 56 11.34 -8.11 3.10
N LEU A 57 10.29 -7.37 2.73
CA LEU A 57 9.96 -7.07 1.33
C LEU A 57 11.10 -6.31 0.62
N HIS A 58 11.75 -5.41 1.35
CA HIS A 58 12.90 -4.63 0.89
C HIS A 58 14.15 -5.48 0.60
N ARG A 59 14.20 -6.73 1.09
CA ARG A 59 15.30 -7.68 0.87
C ARG A 59 15.11 -8.52 -0.39
N GLN A 60 13.92 -8.52 -0.98
CA GLN A 60 13.62 -9.29 -2.19
C GLN A 60 14.47 -8.82 -3.38
N ALA A 61 14.98 -9.77 -4.16
CA ALA A 61 15.65 -9.48 -5.42
C ALA A 61 14.58 -9.23 -6.50
N TRP A 62 14.31 -7.96 -6.82
CA TRP A 62 13.27 -7.60 -7.77
C TRP A 62 13.50 -8.21 -9.17
N SER A 63 14.76 -8.30 -9.62
CA SER A 63 15.10 -8.96 -10.89
C SER A 63 14.87 -10.47 -10.91
N ARG A 64 14.61 -11.09 -9.76
CA ARG A 64 14.41 -12.55 -9.62
C ARG A 64 13.17 -12.88 -8.80
N VAL A 65 12.18 -11.98 -8.81
CA VAL A 65 10.98 -12.15 -7.99
C VAL A 65 10.20 -13.39 -8.44
N GLY A 66 9.91 -14.28 -7.48
CA GLY A 66 9.18 -15.52 -7.74
C GLY A 66 7.79 -15.56 -7.11
N VAL A 67 7.07 -16.67 -7.28
CA VAL A 67 5.73 -16.86 -6.70
C VAL A 67 5.76 -16.73 -5.17
N ARG A 68 6.78 -17.31 -4.50
CA ARG A 68 6.92 -17.21 -3.04
C ARG A 68 7.06 -15.77 -2.55
N ASP A 69 7.72 -14.91 -3.32
CA ASP A 69 7.87 -13.50 -3.00
C ASP A 69 6.56 -12.74 -3.15
N LEU A 70 5.77 -13.08 -4.19
CA LEU A 70 4.43 -12.52 -4.39
C LEU A 70 3.45 -12.98 -3.32
N VAL A 71 3.55 -14.23 -2.84
CA VAL A 71 2.75 -14.72 -1.71
C VAL A 71 3.09 -13.93 -0.45
N ARG A 72 4.38 -13.76 -0.12
CA ARG A 72 4.78 -12.93 1.04
C ARG A 72 4.32 -11.49 0.92
N LEU A 73 4.42 -10.90 -0.28
CA LEU A 73 3.89 -9.58 -0.56
C LEU A 73 2.37 -9.54 -0.32
N GLY A 74 1.63 -10.52 -0.83
CA GLY A 74 0.19 -10.65 -0.64
C GLY A 74 -0.18 -10.79 0.83
N THR A 75 0.55 -11.59 1.61
CA THR A 75 0.33 -11.72 3.06
C THR A 75 0.59 -10.40 3.79
N ALA A 76 1.68 -9.71 3.48
CA ALA A 76 2.00 -8.40 4.07
C ALA A 76 0.91 -7.38 3.74
N VAL A 77 0.52 -7.28 2.47
CA VAL A 77 -0.52 -6.36 2.01
C VAL A 77 -1.89 -6.71 2.60
N GLY A 78 -2.23 -7.99 2.71
CA GLY A 78 -3.48 -8.46 3.31
C GLY A 78 -3.57 -8.12 4.81
N LEU A 79 -2.51 -8.38 5.58
CA LEU A 79 -2.47 -8.01 7.00
C LEU A 79 -2.50 -6.49 7.19
N GLY A 80 -1.72 -5.74 6.39
CA GLY A 80 -1.75 -4.28 6.40
C GLY A 80 -3.13 -3.74 6.03
N GLY A 81 -3.76 -4.33 5.01
CA GLY A 81 -5.12 -4.00 4.60
C GLY A 81 -6.14 -4.25 5.71
N ALA A 82 -6.04 -5.37 6.43
CA ALA A 82 -6.92 -5.67 7.57
C ALA A 82 -6.77 -4.64 8.71
N VAL A 83 -5.52 -4.29 9.07
CA VAL A 83 -5.24 -3.28 10.10
C VAL A 83 -5.77 -1.91 9.67
N LEU A 84 -5.49 -1.50 8.43
CA LEU A 84 -5.96 -0.21 7.92
C LEU A 84 -7.47 -0.18 7.73
N LEU A 85 -8.11 -1.29 7.38
CA LEU A 85 -9.56 -1.41 7.35
C LEU A 85 -10.16 -1.17 8.74
N ALA A 86 -9.57 -1.75 9.79
CA ALA A 86 -10.00 -1.49 11.17
C ALA A 86 -9.85 0.00 11.53
N PHE A 87 -8.73 0.63 11.16
CA PHE A 87 -8.55 2.08 11.34
C PHE A 87 -9.59 2.90 10.58
N ALA A 88 -9.91 2.53 9.35
CA ALA A 88 -10.93 3.21 8.57
C ALA A 88 -12.32 3.10 9.23
N VAL A 89 -12.66 1.96 9.83
CA VAL A 89 -13.92 1.79 10.57
C VAL A 89 -13.99 2.75 11.75
N VAL A 90 -12.91 2.90 12.52
CA VAL A 90 -12.85 3.85 13.65
C VAL A 90 -12.88 5.30 13.15
N LEU A 91 -12.09 5.62 12.12
CA LEU A 91 -11.99 6.98 11.58
C LEU A 91 -13.31 7.50 11.02
N ARG A 92 -14.16 6.60 10.50
CA ARG A 92 -15.51 6.92 10.02
C ARG A 92 -16.45 7.50 11.07
N ALA A 93 -16.16 7.32 12.37
CA ALA A 93 -16.93 7.97 13.43
C ALA A 93 -16.64 9.48 13.52
N TYR A 94 -15.52 9.95 12.95
CA TYR A 94 -15.04 11.32 13.07
C TYR A 94 -14.93 12.05 11.73
N LEU A 95 -14.59 11.32 10.65
CA LEU A 95 -14.38 11.89 9.32
C LEU A 95 -15.21 11.15 8.27
N PRO A 96 -15.71 11.85 7.23
CA PRO A 96 -16.41 11.20 6.13
C PRO A 96 -15.41 10.34 5.35
N MET A 97 -15.47 9.03 5.51
CA MET A 97 -14.59 8.09 4.82
C MET A 97 -15.40 7.00 4.10
N PRO A 98 -15.22 6.83 2.77
CA PRO A 98 -15.96 5.83 2.01
C PRO A 98 -15.52 4.40 2.39
N ARG A 99 -16.49 3.50 2.59
CA ARG A 99 -16.26 2.11 3.05
C ARG A 99 -15.41 1.27 2.08
N SER A 100 -15.46 1.56 0.79
CA SER A 100 -14.74 0.81 -0.25
C SER A 100 -13.28 1.22 -0.41
N VAL A 101 -12.88 2.41 0.07
CA VAL A 101 -11.53 2.96 -0.16
C VAL A 101 -10.41 2.09 0.44
N PRO A 102 -10.52 1.58 1.67
CA PRO A 102 -9.49 0.68 2.22
C PRO A 102 -9.27 -0.59 1.39
N LEU A 103 -10.35 -1.18 0.86
CA LEU A 103 -10.28 -2.37 0.02
C LEU A 103 -9.62 -2.06 -1.34
N ILE A 104 -10.01 -0.96 -1.98
CA ILE A 104 -9.39 -0.50 -3.23
C ILE A 104 -7.90 -0.20 -3.01
N ALA A 105 -7.57 0.49 -1.90
CA ALA A 105 -6.19 0.81 -1.55
C ALA A 105 -5.35 -0.45 -1.32
N MET A 106 -5.92 -1.50 -0.71
CA MET A 106 -5.24 -2.78 -0.53
C MET A 106 -4.93 -3.45 -1.87
N VAL A 107 -5.90 -3.50 -2.79
CA VAL A 107 -5.70 -4.07 -4.13
C VAL A 107 -4.66 -3.25 -4.91
N LEU A 108 -4.77 -1.91 -4.90
CA LEU A 108 -3.80 -1.03 -5.53
C LEU A 108 -2.41 -1.19 -4.95
N ALA A 109 -2.27 -1.33 -3.63
CA ALA A 109 -0.98 -1.57 -3.00
C ALA A 109 -0.33 -2.86 -3.52
N PHE A 110 -1.10 -3.95 -3.62
CA PHE A 110 -0.59 -5.20 -4.19
C PHE A 110 -0.17 -5.03 -5.64
N LEU A 111 -0.99 -4.35 -6.46
CA LEU A 111 -0.70 -4.11 -7.88
C LEU A 111 0.52 -3.20 -8.08
N LEU A 112 0.66 -2.11 -7.32
CA LEU A 112 1.80 -1.19 -7.42
C LEU A 112 3.10 -1.86 -7.00
N LEU A 113 3.10 -2.51 -5.82
CA LEU A 113 4.29 -3.16 -5.29
C LEU A 113 4.69 -4.39 -6.10
N GLY A 114 3.71 -5.22 -6.48
CA GLY A 114 3.93 -6.40 -7.31
C GLY A 114 4.30 -6.03 -8.74
N GLY A 115 3.64 -5.02 -9.31
CA GLY A 115 3.88 -4.51 -10.65
C GLY A 115 5.29 -3.94 -10.81
N VAL A 116 5.78 -3.14 -9.86
CA VAL A 116 7.18 -2.65 -9.90
C VAL A 116 8.18 -3.80 -9.84
N ARG A 117 7.94 -4.82 -9.01
CA ARG A 117 8.84 -6.00 -8.92
C ARG A 117 8.85 -6.79 -10.22
N LEU A 118 7.67 -7.10 -10.76
CA LEU A 118 7.53 -7.85 -12.01
C LEU A 118 8.03 -7.06 -13.22
N GLY A 119 7.79 -5.76 -13.26
CA GLY A 119 8.31 -4.87 -14.31
C GLY A 119 9.83 -4.82 -14.30
N VAL A 120 10.46 -4.73 -13.12
CA VAL A 120 11.91 -4.85 -13.00
C VAL A 120 12.37 -6.24 -13.44
N ARG A 121 11.73 -7.32 -13.00
CA ARG A 121 12.08 -8.68 -13.46
C ARG A 121 12.08 -8.78 -14.99
N LEU A 122 11.01 -8.33 -15.63
CA LEU A 122 10.85 -8.39 -17.09
C LEU A 122 11.91 -7.57 -17.82
N TYR A 123 12.34 -6.44 -17.26
CA TYR A 123 13.41 -5.62 -17.86
C TYR A 123 14.79 -6.30 -17.84
N TRP A 124 15.01 -7.25 -16.92
CA TRP A 124 16.27 -7.98 -16.77
C TRP A 124 16.23 -9.41 -17.32
N GLU A 125 15.08 -9.86 -17.83
CA GLU A 125 14.94 -11.08 -18.63
C GLU A 125 15.35 -10.79 -20.09
#